data_AF-K9XNY8-F1
#
_entry.id   AF-K9XNY8-F1
#
_cell.length_a   1.000
_cell.length_b   1.000
_cell.length_c   1.000
_cell.angle_alpha   90.00
_cell.angle_beta   90.00
_cell.angle_gamma   90.00
#
_symmetry.space_group_name_H-M   'P 1'
#
loop_
_entity.id
_entity.type
_entity.pdbx_description
1 polymer ?
#
loop_
_entity_poly.entity_id
_entity_poly.type
_entity_poly.pdbx_seq_one_letter_code
_entity_poly.pdbx_strand_id
1 'polypeptide(L)'
;MKKSLSKKNKEIFLQKISSYSQSSYRWLIATPERALNKAYQAALQIQFLEADYLAAQQQIQATNNYKSTIIECLQSDLEQYLAIIKINLAEFKVSRFLLNSQNSNSWEKLVVIDEVLKKYRTDIVEASVVEPINTLEKSNSPTNYASVQDEFINVQSTTEKTEVLPRSRSASPRERSLSRSFQRIKTDFNNNSEAEILQNFRRSRWITQTAIRCILLLIIIPLLTQQLSKEFLLLPLVEEFRASHNAEIFINNDMKQEAFRELQIFEEGLKFQSLLGQISNISPEATELKLKEKANELAEEFSYKSNVAISNVFADLLGLIAFAGVVLTNQQGIIAVKSFLDSMIYNLSDSAKAFIIIMLTDIFVGFHSPHGWEIIMEGVANHLGIQPNRSAIFLFIATFPVILDTIFKYWIFRYLNRISPSAVATLKNMNE
;
A
#
# COMPACT_ATOMS: atom_id res chain seq x y z
N MET A 1 -46.01 -10.67 12.65
CA MET A 1 -45.97 -9.67 11.56
C MET A 1 -44.64 -8.94 11.38
N LYS A 2 -43.87 -8.58 12.43
CA LYS A 2 -42.60 -7.83 12.30
C LYS A 2 -41.44 -8.56 11.56
N LYS A 3 -41.33 -9.90 11.65
CA LYS A 3 -40.25 -10.66 10.98
C LYS A 3 -40.35 -10.70 9.45
N SER A 4 -41.56 -10.65 8.88
CA SER A 4 -41.78 -10.66 7.42
C SER A 4 -41.40 -9.30 6.77
N LEU A 5 -41.67 -8.20 7.47
CA LEU A 5 -41.33 -6.84 7.00
C LEU A 5 -39.81 -6.60 6.94
N SER A 6 -39.05 -7.15 7.90
CA SER A 6 -37.58 -7.03 7.92
C SER A 6 -36.90 -7.79 6.78
N LYS A 7 -37.39 -9.01 6.46
CA LYS A 7 -36.86 -9.82 5.37
C LYS A 7 -37.13 -9.17 3.99
N LYS A 8 -38.34 -8.66 3.79
CA LYS A 8 -38.72 -7.94 2.57
C LYS A 8 -37.91 -6.65 2.37
N ASN A 9 -37.63 -5.90 3.45
CA ASN A 9 -36.80 -4.70 3.37
C ASN A 9 -35.31 -5.01 3.10
N LYS A 10 -34.77 -6.12 3.63
CA LYS A 10 -33.41 -6.60 3.29
C LYS A 10 -33.32 -7.02 1.83
N GLU A 11 -34.30 -7.74 1.30
CA GLU A 11 -34.31 -8.15 -0.11
C GLU A 11 -34.40 -6.95 -1.07
N ILE A 12 -35.22 -5.93 -0.74
CA ILE A 12 -35.31 -4.69 -1.52
C ILE A 12 -33.99 -3.89 -1.44
N PHE A 13 -33.34 -3.86 -0.29
CA PHE A 13 -32.05 -3.19 -0.11
C PHE A 13 -30.91 -3.89 -0.85
N LEU A 14 -30.86 -5.22 -0.80
CA LEU A 14 -29.89 -6.03 -1.55
C LEU A 14 -30.13 -5.95 -3.06
N GLN A 15 -31.38 -5.91 -3.51
CA GLN A 15 -31.71 -5.66 -4.92
C GLN A 15 -31.25 -4.27 -5.36
N LYS A 16 -31.50 -3.23 -4.55
CA LYS A 16 -31.00 -1.87 -4.83
C LYS A 16 -29.47 -1.86 -4.92
N ILE A 17 -28.75 -2.44 -3.96
CA ILE A 17 -27.28 -2.51 -3.98
C ILE A 17 -26.76 -3.26 -5.20
N SER A 18 -27.38 -4.38 -5.57
CA SER A 18 -26.97 -5.15 -6.75
C SER A 18 -27.19 -4.35 -8.06
N SER A 19 -28.29 -3.59 -8.16
CA SER A 19 -28.57 -2.73 -9.31
C SER A 19 -27.61 -1.52 -9.40
N TYR A 20 -27.21 -0.96 -8.25
CA TYR A 20 -26.17 0.08 -8.18
C TYR A 20 -24.79 -0.47 -8.54
N SER A 21 -24.43 -1.65 -8.04
CA SER A 21 -23.15 -2.31 -8.37
C SER A 21 -23.03 -2.64 -9.86
N GLN A 22 -24.11 -3.16 -10.47
CA GLN A 22 -24.15 -3.43 -11.91
C GLN A 22 -24.12 -2.15 -12.75
N SER A 23 -24.78 -1.08 -12.30
CA SER A 23 -24.76 0.22 -12.99
C SER A 23 -23.37 0.88 -12.94
N SER A 24 -22.69 0.81 -11.78
CA SER A 24 -21.33 1.31 -11.60
C SER A 24 -20.30 0.50 -12.39
N TYR A 25 -20.45 -0.82 -12.44
CA TYR A 25 -19.59 -1.70 -13.26
C TYR A 25 -19.77 -1.43 -14.76
N ARG A 26 -21.02 -1.25 -15.23
CA ARG A 26 -21.31 -0.88 -16.62
C ARG A 26 -20.79 0.52 -16.96
N TRP A 27 -20.90 1.49 -16.06
CA TRP A 27 -20.36 2.84 -16.23
C TRP A 27 -18.83 2.84 -16.31
N LEU A 28 -18.16 2.07 -15.44
CA LEU A 28 -16.71 1.90 -15.47
C LEU A 28 -16.24 1.24 -16.79
N ILE A 29 -16.91 0.18 -17.25
CA ILE A 29 -16.56 -0.48 -18.51
C ILE A 29 -16.76 0.41 -19.74
N ALA A 30 -17.75 1.31 -19.73
CA ALA A 30 -18.02 2.25 -20.82
C ALA A 30 -17.14 3.51 -20.79
N THR A 31 -16.36 3.73 -19.72
CA THR A 31 -15.48 4.89 -19.54
C THR A 31 -14.43 5.07 -20.64
N PRO A 32 -13.70 4.04 -21.11
CA PRO A 32 -12.70 4.22 -22.18
C PRO A 32 -13.35 4.67 -23.51
N GLU A 33 -14.45 4.04 -23.92
CA GLU A 33 -15.10 4.38 -25.19
C GLU A 33 -15.67 5.81 -25.17
N ARG A 34 -16.24 6.22 -24.02
CA ARG A 34 -16.75 7.59 -23.82
C ARG A 34 -15.64 8.63 -23.91
N ALA A 35 -14.51 8.40 -23.22
CA ALA A 35 -13.38 9.32 -23.24
C ALA A 35 -12.79 9.45 -24.66
N LEU A 36 -12.64 8.33 -25.38
CA LEU A 36 -12.18 8.34 -26.76
C LEU A 36 -13.12 9.10 -27.70
N ASN A 37 -14.43 8.91 -27.56
CA ASN A 37 -15.42 9.63 -28.37
C ASN A 37 -15.39 11.14 -28.12
N LYS A 38 -15.20 11.57 -26.87
CA LYS A 38 -15.06 12.99 -26.52
C LYS A 38 -13.79 13.61 -27.10
N ALA A 39 -12.67 12.90 -27.05
CA ALA A 39 -11.42 13.32 -27.67
C ALA A 39 -11.57 13.44 -29.20
N TYR A 40 -12.25 12.48 -29.83
CA TYR A 40 -12.52 12.48 -31.27
C TYR A 40 -13.42 13.64 -31.69
N GLN A 41 -14.50 13.91 -30.94
CA GLN A 41 -15.37 15.07 -31.21
C GLN A 41 -14.63 16.39 -31.09
N ALA A 42 -13.77 16.55 -30.07
CA ALA A 42 -12.94 17.74 -29.92
C ALA A 42 -11.94 17.90 -31.09
N ALA A 43 -11.37 16.79 -31.60
CA ALA A 43 -10.51 16.82 -32.78
C ALA A 43 -11.26 17.27 -34.05
N LEU A 44 -12.51 16.83 -34.24
CA LEU A 44 -13.36 17.32 -35.33
C LEU A 44 -13.69 18.81 -35.18
N GLN A 45 -13.94 19.30 -33.96
CA GLN A 45 -14.17 20.73 -33.72
C GLN A 45 -12.95 21.58 -34.11
N ILE A 46 -11.73 21.10 -33.85
CA ILE A 46 -10.51 21.77 -34.31
C ILE A 46 -10.47 21.83 -35.84
N GLN A 47 -10.81 20.74 -36.54
CA GLN A 47 -10.86 20.74 -38.02
C GLN A 47 -11.91 21.71 -38.57
N PHE A 48 -13.08 21.83 -37.93
CA PHE A 48 -14.10 22.81 -38.31
C PHE A 48 -13.63 24.25 -38.09
N LEU A 49 -13.00 24.54 -36.94
CA LEU A 49 -12.43 25.86 -36.63
C LEU A 49 -11.33 26.26 -37.62
N GLU A 50 -10.52 25.31 -38.11
CA GLU A 50 -9.52 25.57 -39.16
C GLU A 50 -10.17 25.91 -40.51
N ALA A 51 -11.24 25.20 -40.89
CA ALA A 51 -11.96 25.47 -42.13
C ALA A 51 -12.63 26.85 -42.10
N ASP A 52 -13.25 27.21 -40.97
CA ASP A 52 -13.88 28.52 -40.75
C ASP A 52 -12.83 29.64 -40.72
N TYR A 53 -11.65 29.39 -40.14
CA TYR A 53 -10.53 30.34 -40.15
C TYR A 53 -10.01 30.59 -41.57
N LEU A 54 -9.82 29.53 -42.36
CA LEU A 54 -9.36 29.64 -43.75
C LEU A 54 -10.39 30.37 -44.62
N ALA A 55 -11.69 30.18 -44.37
CA ALA A 55 -12.76 30.92 -45.04
C ALA A 55 -12.81 32.41 -44.62
N ALA A 56 -12.67 32.69 -43.32
CA ALA A 56 -12.64 34.06 -42.79
C ALA A 56 -11.41 34.85 -43.27
N GLN A 57 -10.26 34.19 -43.41
CA GLN A 57 -9.02 34.78 -43.91
C GLN A 57 -9.12 35.21 -45.39
N GLN A 58 -9.95 34.53 -46.19
CA GLN A 58 -10.19 34.89 -47.59
C GLN A 58 -11.12 36.11 -47.76
N GLN A 59 -11.93 36.44 -46.74
CA GLN A 59 -12.87 37.57 -46.80
C GLN A 59 -12.37 38.87 -46.12
N ILE A 60 -11.33 38.82 -45.29
CA ILE A 60 -10.90 39.98 -44.47
C ILE A 60 -9.61 40.60 -45.01
N GLN A 61 -9.74 41.52 -45.96
CA GLN A 61 -8.77 42.59 -46.21
C GLN A 61 -9.25 43.89 -45.53
N ALA A 62 -9.33 43.94 -44.20
CA ALA A 62 -9.56 45.19 -43.49
C ALA A 62 -9.10 45.14 -42.02
N THR A 63 -8.33 46.17 -41.65
CA THR A 63 -7.97 46.68 -40.31
C THR A 63 -7.23 45.76 -39.32
N ASN A 64 -5.96 46.11 -39.11
CA ASN A 64 -4.97 45.38 -38.29
C ASN A 64 -5.37 45.15 -36.82
N ASN A 65 -6.25 45.96 -36.24
CA ASN A 65 -6.67 45.81 -34.83
C ASN A 65 -7.81 44.79 -34.63
N TYR A 66 -8.62 44.51 -35.66
CA TYR A 66 -9.69 43.50 -35.57
C TYR A 66 -9.13 42.08 -35.71
N LYS A 67 -8.05 41.96 -36.50
CA LYS A 67 -7.33 40.71 -36.74
C LYS A 67 -6.67 40.16 -35.47
N SER A 68 -6.10 41.00 -34.60
CA SER A 68 -5.40 40.55 -33.39
C SER A 68 -6.36 39.97 -32.34
N THR A 69 -7.51 40.61 -32.09
CA THR A 69 -8.48 40.13 -31.08
C THR A 69 -9.16 38.83 -31.50
N ILE A 70 -9.44 38.65 -32.80
CA ILE A 70 -9.98 37.39 -33.32
C ILE A 70 -8.96 36.26 -33.22
N ILE A 71 -7.68 36.53 -33.53
CA ILE A 71 -6.61 35.54 -33.39
C ILE A 71 -6.43 35.12 -31.93
N GLU A 72 -6.47 36.06 -30.98
CA GLU A 72 -6.38 35.74 -29.54
C GLU A 72 -7.56 34.90 -29.04
N CYS A 73 -8.79 35.21 -29.48
CA CYS A 73 -9.99 34.42 -29.15
C CYS A 73 -9.91 32.99 -29.72
N LEU A 74 -9.50 32.86 -30.99
CA LEU A 74 -9.35 31.56 -31.65
C LEU A 74 -8.21 30.72 -31.06
N GLN A 75 -7.13 31.37 -30.64
CA GLN A 75 -6.03 30.70 -29.96
C GLN A 75 -6.48 30.15 -28.61
N SER A 76 -7.30 30.90 -27.86
CA SER A 76 -7.89 30.43 -26.60
C SER A 76 -8.81 29.23 -26.81
N ASP A 77 -9.69 29.27 -27.83
CA ASP A 77 -10.59 28.16 -28.14
C ASP A 77 -9.81 26.90 -28.57
N LEU A 78 -8.76 27.09 -29.37
CA LEU A 78 -7.88 26.00 -29.81
C LEU A 78 -7.14 25.36 -28.62
N GLU A 79 -6.59 26.16 -27.71
CA GLU A 79 -5.94 25.67 -26.49
C GLU A 79 -6.92 24.89 -25.61
N GLN A 80 -8.17 25.35 -25.49
CA GLN A 80 -9.22 24.66 -24.75
C GLN A 80 -9.53 23.28 -25.35
N TYR A 81 -9.72 23.18 -26.68
CA TYR A 81 -10.00 21.89 -27.32
C TYR A 81 -8.79 20.94 -27.26
N LEU A 82 -7.55 21.45 -27.39
CA LEU A 82 -6.35 20.64 -27.19
C LEU A 82 -6.23 20.11 -25.76
N ALA A 83 -6.57 20.92 -24.75
CA ALA A 83 -6.59 20.48 -23.35
C ALA A 83 -7.64 19.38 -23.13
N ILE A 84 -8.83 19.53 -23.71
CA ILE A 84 -9.89 18.51 -23.67
C ILE A 84 -9.41 17.20 -24.30
N ILE A 85 -8.74 17.25 -25.46
CA ILE A 85 -8.17 16.05 -26.10
C ILE A 85 -7.16 15.38 -25.17
N LYS A 86 -6.20 16.12 -24.61
CA LYS A 86 -5.17 15.58 -23.72
C LYS A 86 -5.74 14.90 -22.48
N ILE A 87 -6.71 15.53 -21.81
CA ILE A 87 -7.35 14.99 -20.60
C ILE A 87 -8.11 13.71 -20.92
N ASN A 88 -8.93 13.71 -21.98
CA ASN A 88 -9.73 12.55 -22.35
C ASN A 88 -8.86 11.40 -22.88
N LEU A 89 -7.73 11.69 -23.52
CA LEU A 89 -6.76 10.68 -23.97
C LEU A 89 -6.03 10.05 -22.77
N ALA A 90 -5.70 10.85 -21.74
CA ALA A 90 -5.17 10.35 -20.48
C ALA A 90 -6.20 9.47 -19.72
N GLU A 91 -7.46 9.92 -19.63
CA GLU A 91 -8.57 9.14 -19.05
C GLU A 91 -8.78 7.82 -19.81
N PHE A 92 -8.73 7.84 -21.14
CA PHE A 92 -8.81 6.65 -21.99
C PHE A 92 -7.67 5.67 -21.73
N LYS A 93 -6.41 6.14 -21.70
CA LYS A 93 -5.22 5.30 -21.44
C LYS A 93 -5.28 4.64 -20.07
N VAL A 94 -5.62 5.40 -19.04
CA VAL A 94 -5.74 4.90 -17.66
C VAL A 94 -6.88 3.88 -17.57
N SER A 95 -8.04 4.19 -18.15
CA SER A 95 -9.20 3.29 -18.12
C SER A 95 -8.94 1.99 -18.89
N ARG A 96 -8.26 2.04 -20.03
CA ARG A 96 -7.87 0.86 -20.81
C ARG A 96 -6.84 0.00 -20.08
N PHE A 97 -5.87 0.64 -19.41
CA PHE A 97 -4.86 -0.06 -18.60
C PHE A 97 -5.49 -0.81 -17.43
N LEU A 98 -6.48 -0.21 -16.77
CA LEU A 98 -7.17 -0.83 -15.63
C LEU A 98 -8.10 -1.97 -16.05
N LEU A 99 -8.73 -1.88 -17.22
CA LEU A 99 -9.77 -2.83 -17.65
C LEU A 99 -9.29 -3.94 -18.59
N ASN A 100 -8.02 -3.92 -19.03
CA ASN A 100 -7.43 -4.89 -19.98
C ASN A 100 -8.34 -5.22 -21.18
N SER A 101 -9.07 -4.22 -21.68
CA SER A 101 -10.10 -4.36 -22.72
C SER A 101 -9.47 -4.29 -24.12
N GLN A 102 -9.67 -5.36 -24.90
CA GLN A 102 -9.23 -5.50 -26.30
C GLN A 102 -10.43 -5.23 -27.23
N ASN A 103 -10.86 -3.98 -27.36
CA ASN A 103 -11.83 -3.59 -28.38
C ASN A 103 -11.12 -3.16 -29.68
N SER A 104 -11.54 -3.72 -30.81
CA SER A 104 -10.86 -3.65 -32.11
C SER A 104 -11.15 -2.38 -32.93
N ASN A 105 -12.13 -1.55 -32.54
CA ASN A 105 -12.65 -0.47 -33.40
C ASN A 105 -12.21 0.94 -32.96
N SER A 106 -11.23 1.04 -32.04
CA SER A 106 -10.74 2.32 -31.51
C SER A 106 -9.65 2.98 -32.37
N TRP A 107 -9.07 2.26 -33.33
CA TRP A 107 -7.89 2.71 -34.08
C TRP A 107 -8.18 3.86 -35.03
N GLU A 108 -9.29 3.84 -35.77
CA GLU A 108 -9.66 4.90 -36.71
C GLU A 108 -9.80 6.26 -36.03
N LYS A 109 -10.43 6.30 -34.85
CA LYS A 109 -10.60 7.53 -34.07
C LYS A 109 -9.27 8.06 -33.52
N LEU A 110 -8.36 7.16 -33.13
CA LEU A 110 -7.03 7.53 -32.65
C LEU A 110 -6.15 8.11 -33.76
N VAL A 111 -6.24 7.58 -34.99
CA VAL A 111 -5.49 8.12 -36.14
C VAL A 111 -5.87 9.57 -36.42
N VAL A 112 -7.18 9.88 -36.40
CA VAL A 112 -7.65 11.27 -36.61
C VAL A 112 -7.20 12.20 -35.48
N ILE A 113 -7.21 11.74 -34.23
CA ILE A 113 -6.73 12.52 -33.08
C ILE A 113 -5.21 12.77 -33.20
N ASP A 114 -4.43 11.76 -33.55
CA ASP A 114 -2.98 11.87 -33.70
C ASP A 114 -2.60 12.77 -34.87
N GLU A 115 -3.33 12.72 -35.99
CA GLU A 115 -3.15 13.61 -37.14
C GLU A 115 -3.34 15.08 -36.75
N VAL A 116 -4.40 15.39 -36.00
CA VAL A 116 -4.66 16.75 -35.49
C VAL A 116 -3.57 17.18 -34.50
N LEU A 117 -3.20 16.32 -33.55
CA LEU A 117 -2.17 16.64 -32.55
C LEU A 117 -0.78 16.83 -33.18
N LYS A 118 -0.45 16.09 -34.24
CA LYS A 118 0.83 16.20 -34.94
C LYS A 118 1.01 17.55 -35.61
N LYS A 119 -0.07 18.17 -36.10
CA LYS A 119 -0.06 19.49 -36.74
C LYS A 119 0.30 20.63 -35.77
N TYR A 120 -0.04 20.48 -34.49
CA TYR A 120 0.20 21.47 -33.43
C TYR A 120 1.36 21.11 -32.49
N ARG A 121 2.18 20.11 -32.86
CA ARG A 121 3.30 19.63 -32.03
C ARG A 121 4.57 20.50 -32.11
N THR A 122 4.52 21.61 -32.85
CA THR A 122 5.70 22.44 -33.16
C THR A 122 5.94 23.57 -32.17
N ASP A 123 5.00 23.88 -31.29
CA ASP A 123 5.20 24.77 -30.15
C ASP A 123 4.76 24.04 -28.88
N ILE A 124 5.53 24.19 -27.79
CA ILE A 124 5.38 23.52 -26.48
C ILE A 124 6.20 22.22 -26.34
N VAL A 125 7.50 22.44 -26.11
CA VAL A 125 8.30 21.62 -25.18
C VAL A 125 7.65 21.71 -23.79
N GLU A 126 7.63 20.59 -23.06
CA GLU A 126 7.08 20.36 -21.70
C GLU A 126 5.56 20.16 -21.55
N ALA A 127 5.12 18.90 -21.67
CA ALA A 127 4.31 18.20 -20.66
C ALA A 127 3.92 16.78 -21.14
N SER A 128 4.64 15.77 -20.64
CA SER A 128 4.09 14.52 -20.07
C SER A 128 3.23 13.56 -20.94
N VAL A 129 3.83 12.38 -21.18
CA VAL A 129 3.24 11.01 -21.25
C VAL A 129 2.83 10.44 -22.64
N VAL A 130 3.85 9.82 -23.26
CA VAL A 130 3.94 8.43 -23.77
C VAL A 130 2.64 7.75 -24.24
N GLU A 131 2.58 7.41 -25.52
CA GLU A 131 1.83 6.28 -26.09
C GLU A 131 2.70 5.02 -26.19
N PRO A 132 2.13 3.80 -26.14
CA PRO A 132 2.83 2.56 -26.41
C PRO A 132 2.66 2.14 -27.89
N ILE A 133 3.76 1.81 -28.56
CA ILE A 133 3.74 1.06 -29.83
C ILE A 133 4.19 -0.37 -29.53
N ASN A 134 3.31 -1.33 -29.81
CA ASN A 134 3.63 -2.72 -30.09
C ASN A 134 3.75 -2.88 -31.61
N THR A 135 4.79 -3.55 -32.09
CA THR A 135 4.68 -4.41 -33.27
C THR A 135 5.74 -5.50 -33.25
N LEU A 136 5.26 -6.73 -33.42
CA LEU A 136 6.00 -7.95 -33.70
C LEU A 136 6.39 -7.95 -35.18
N GLU A 137 7.60 -8.40 -35.52
CA GLU A 137 7.85 -9.04 -36.81
C GLU A 137 8.91 -10.15 -36.69
N LYS A 138 8.57 -11.31 -37.24
CA LYS A 138 9.42 -12.49 -37.45
C LYS A 138 10.41 -12.20 -38.58
N SER A 139 11.65 -12.66 -38.45
CA SER A 139 12.36 -13.28 -39.58
C SER A 139 13.46 -14.23 -39.10
N ASN A 140 13.58 -15.36 -39.79
CA ASN A 140 14.48 -16.50 -39.56
C ASN A 140 15.93 -16.10 -39.93
N SER A 141 16.99 -16.61 -39.28
CA SER A 141 17.66 -17.90 -39.55
C SER A 141 19.00 -17.99 -38.75
N PRO A 142 19.69 -19.15 -38.69
CA PRO A 142 20.45 -19.66 -37.52
C PRO A 142 21.85 -19.03 -37.36
N THR A 143 22.59 -19.17 -36.26
CA THR A 143 23.29 -20.39 -35.83
C THR A 143 24.13 -20.11 -34.56
N ASN A 144 24.31 -21.16 -33.74
CA ASN A 144 25.39 -21.42 -32.78
C ASN A 144 25.42 -20.70 -31.41
N TYR A 145 25.04 -21.50 -30.41
CA TYR A 145 25.41 -21.36 -29.01
C TYR A 145 26.91 -21.62 -28.82
N ALA A 146 27.59 -20.69 -28.16
CA ALA A 146 28.79 -20.97 -27.38
C ALA A 146 28.79 -20.08 -26.13
N SER A 147 28.86 -20.76 -24.98
CA SER A 147 28.91 -20.28 -23.60
C SER A 147 30.22 -19.59 -23.23
N VAL A 148 30.18 -18.49 -22.47
CA VAL A 148 31.16 -18.09 -21.41
C VAL A 148 30.43 -17.07 -20.51
N GLN A 149 30.01 -17.36 -19.27
CA GLN A 149 30.73 -17.40 -17.98
C GLN A 149 31.34 -16.08 -17.48
N ASP A 150 30.94 -15.75 -16.25
CA ASP A 150 31.42 -14.80 -15.25
C ASP A 150 32.64 -13.93 -15.56
N GLU A 151 32.52 -12.62 -15.24
CA GLU A 151 33.63 -11.89 -14.65
C GLU A 151 33.17 -10.76 -13.71
N PHE A 152 33.48 -10.96 -12.43
CA PHE A 152 33.52 -9.96 -11.38
C PHE A 152 34.67 -8.98 -11.62
N ILE A 153 34.48 -7.67 -11.40
CA ILE A 153 35.62 -6.77 -11.13
C ILE A 153 35.37 -5.97 -9.84
N ASN A 154 36.14 -6.41 -8.85
CA ASN A 154 36.60 -5.74 -7.65
C ASN A 154 37.51 -4.56 -8.05
N VAL A 155 37.30 -3.36 -7.49
CA VAL A 155 38.29 -2.27 -7.61
C VAL A 155 38.78 -1.91 -6.22
N GLN A 156 39.96 -2.43 -5.92
CA GLN A 156 40.78 -2.11 -4.77
C GLN A 156 41.75 -0.97 -5.15
N SER A 157 41.95 -0.10 -4.17
CA SER A 157 42.88 1.03 -4.09
C SER A 157 44.32 0.74 -4.49
N THR A 158 44.97 1.69 -5.18
CA THR A 158 46.43 1.88 -5.14
C THR A 158 46.78 3.35 -4.94
N THR A 159 47.36 3.63 -3.78
CA THR A 159 48.15 4.81 -3.42
C THR A 159 49.64 4.51 -3.66
N GLU A 160 50.38 5.44 -4.27
CA GLU A 160 51.79 5.78 -3.96
C GLU A 160 52.21 6.99 -4.82
N LYS A 161 52.37 8.17 -4.20
CA LYS A 161 53.63 8.85 -3.80
C LYS A 161 54.51 9.36 -4.95
N THR A 162 54.48 10.67 -5.18
CA THR A 162 55.73 11.44 -5.37
C THR A 162 55.52 12.86 -4.84
N GLU A 163 56.48 13.32 -4.04
CA GLU A 163 56.51 14.55 -3.26
C GLU A 163 57.54 15.51 -3.87
N VAL A 164 57.13 16.73 -4.27
CA VAL A 164 57.99 17.95 -4.32
C VAL A 164 57.11 19.21 -4.22
N LEU A 165 57.44 20.11 -3.29
CA LEU A 165 56.92 21.48 -3.05
C LEU A 165 58.07 22.50 -3.33
N PRO A 166 57.92 23.86 -3.35
CA PRO A 166 56.78 24.72 -2.97
C PRO A 166 56.53 26.05 -3.80
N ARG A 167 55.44 26.75 -3.41
CA ARG A 167 55.28 28.24 -3.29
C ARG A 167 54.89 29.08 -4.52
N SER A 168 53.66 29.64 -4.52
CA SER A 168 53.39 31.09 -4.26
C SER A 168 51.88 31.45 -4.38
N ARG A 169 51.54 32.60 -3.79
CA ARG A 169 50.23 33.13 -3.39
C ARG A 169 49.27 33.46 -4.54
N SER A 170 47.96 33.26 -4.31
CA SER A 170 46.97 34.35 -4.21
C SER A 170 45.59 33.80 -3.85
N ALA A 171 44.90 34.51 -2.96
CA ALA A 171 43.54 34.23 -2.55
C ALA A 171 42.56 34.96 -3.48
N SER A 172 41.54 34.25 -3.97
CA SER A 172 40.13 34.70 -4.01
C SER A 172 39.23 33.62 -4.62
N PRO A 173 37.92 33.58 -4.26
CA PRO A 173 37.15 32.34 -4.17
C PRO A 173 36.11 32.16 -5.27
N ARG A 174 35.71 30.89 -5.44
CA ARG A 174 34.40 30.40 -5.93
C ARG A 174 34.14 30.36 -7.46
N GLU A 175 33.58 29.21 -7.84
CA GLU A 175 32.67 28.92 -8.97
C GLU A 175 33.20 28.75 -10.39
N ARG A 176 33.89 27.63 -10.70
CA ARG A 176 33.93 27.05 -12.08
C ARG A 176 34.10 25.51 -12.13
N SER A 177 33.47 24.75 -11.24
CA SER A 177 33.53 23.26 -11.29
C SER A 177 32.28 22.58 -11.88
N LEU A 178 31.16 23.29 -12.03
CA LEU A 178 29.91 22.68 -12.54
C LEU A 178 29.89 22.58 -14.08
N SER A 179 30.54 23.50 -14.81
CA SER A 179 30.46 23.52 -16.27
C SER A 179 31.16 22.34 -16.96
N ARG A 180 32.19 21.75 -16.33
CA ARG A 180 32.90 20.59 -16.89
C ARG A 180 32.14 19.28 -16.69
N SER A 181 31.33 19.17 -15.63
CA SER A 181 30.40 18.05 -15.44
C SER A 181 29.24 18.10 -16.43
N PHE A 182 28.71 19.30 -16.72
CA PHE A 182 27.69 19.48 -17.77
C PHE A 182 28.21 19.20 -19.18
N GLN A 183 29.49 19.49 -19.45
CA GLN A 183 30.11 19.16 -20.74
C GLN A 183 30.32 17.65 -20.91
N ARG A 184 30.60 16.90 -19.83
CA ARG A 184 30.62 15.43 -19.84
C ARG A 184 29.23 14.83 -20.04
N ILE A 185 28.22 15.36 -19.35
CA ILE A 185 26.81 14.99 -19.54
C ILE A 185 26.40 15.18 -21.01
N LYS A 186 26.80 16.28 -21.66
CA LYS A 186 26.49 16.55 -23.07
C LYS A 186 27.23 15.62 -24.05
N THR A 187 28.40 15.10 -23.71
CA THR A 187 29.10 14.08 -24.51
C THR A 187 28.60 12.64 -24.26
N ASP A 188 27.98 12.36 -23.12
CA ASP A 188 27.34 11.07 -22.81
C ASP A 188 25.89 10.98 -23.38
N PHE A 189 25.33 12.11 -23.84
CA PHE A 189 24.13 12.19 -24.69
C PHE A 189 24.43 11.80 -26.16
N ASN A 190 25.06 10.64 -26.36
CA ASN A 190 25.17 10.00 -27.68
C ASN A 190 23.95 9.08 -27.90
N ASN A 191 23.53 8.91 -29.16
CA ASN A 191 22.23 8.42 -29.67
C ASN A 191 21.60 7.13 -29.04
N ASN A 192 22.31 6.41 -28.15
CA ASN A 192 21.85 5.21 -27.45
C ASN A 192 21.46 5.44 -25.97
N SER A 193 21.84 6.56 -25.35
CA SER A 193 21.57 6.80 -23.92
C SER A 193 20.13 7.21 -23.61
N GLU A 194 19.42 7.85 -24.55
CA GLU A 194 17.99 8.15 -24.38
C GLU A 194 17.14 6.87 -24.32
N ALA A 195 17.44 5.89 -25.18
CA ALA A 195 16.74 4.60 -25.18
C ALA A 195 16.99 3.84 -23.86
N GLU A 196 18.22 3.88 -23.34
CA GLU A 196 18.57 3.26 -22.07
C GLU A 196 17.90 3.94 -20.87
N ILE A 197 17.86 5.28 -20.84
CA ILE A 197 17.15 6.04 -19.79
C ILE A 197 15.65 5.71 -19.80
N LEU A 198 15.03 5.67 -20.97
CA LEU A 198 13.62 5.29 -21.11
C LEU A 198 13.38 3.85 -20.65
N GLN A 199 14.30 2.93 -20.94
CA GLN A 199 14.21 1.54 -20.49
C GLN A 199 14.35 1.42 -18.97
N ASN A 200 15.31 2.13 -18.36
CA ASN A 200 15.52 2.16 -16.92
C ASN A 200 14.32 2.77 -16.18
N PHE A 201 13.72 3.82 -16.75
CA PHE A 201 12.49 4.42 -16.20
C PHE A 201 11.31 3.43 -16.26
N ARG A 202 11.10 2.76 -17.39
CA ARG A 202 10.06 1.72 -17.53
C ARG A 202 10.27 0.56 -16.57
N ARG A 203 11.51 0.08 -16.44
CA ARG A 203 11.90 -0.99 -15.50
C ARG A 203 11.63 -0.60 -14.06
N SER A 204 12.07 0.58 -13.63
CA SER A 204 11.85 1.09 -12.27
C SER A 204 10.36 1.21 -11.94
N ARG A 205 9.55 1.73 -12.87
CA ARG A 205 8.10 1.81 -12.72
C ARG A 205 7.44 0.44 -12.59
N TRP A 206 7.84 -0.53 -13.41
CA TRP A 206 7.31 -1.89 -13.33
C TRP A 206 7.67 -2.57 -12.00
N ILE A 207 8.92 -2.45 -11.54
CA ILE A 207 9.36 -2.98 -10.24
C ILE A 207 8.55 -2.34 -9.12
N THR A 208 8.42 -1.01 -9.12
CA THR A 208 7.69 -0.27 -8.09
C THR A 208 6.21 -0.68 -8.04
N GLN A 209 5.53 -0.74 -9.19
CA GLN A 209 4.12 -1.16 -9.26
C GLN A 209 3.92 -2.61 -8.81
N THR A 210 4.81 -3.50 -9.24
CA THR A 210 4.74 -4.93 -8.88
C THR A 210 5.04 -5.12 -7.38
N ALA A 211 6.01 -4.38 -6.83
CA ALA A 211 6.34 -4.37 -5.41
C ALA A 211 5.16 -3.89 -4.56
N ILE A 212 4.58 -2.74 -4.90
CA ILE A 212 3.42 -2.19 -4.20
C ILE A 212 2.25 -3.18 -4.24
N ARG A 213 1.97 -3.76 -5.40
CA ARG A 213 0.92 -4.79 -5.52
C ARG A 213 1.22 -6.00 -4.64
N CYS A 214 2.47 -6.47 -4.61
CA CYS A 214 2.86 -7.60 -3.78
C CYS A 214 2.70 -7.29 -2.29
N ILE A 215 3.11 -6.10 -1.83
CA ILE A 215 2.94 -5.66 -0.44
C ILE A 215 1.45 -5.62 -0.07
N LEU A 216 0.61 -5.06 -0.94
CA LEU A 216 -0.83 -5.03 -0.72
C LEU A 216 -1.41 -6.45 -0.63
N LEU A 217 -0.99 -7.37 -1.50
CA LEU A 217 -1.43 -8.77 -1.44
C LEU A 217 -0.97 -9.49 -0.16
N LEU A 218 0.28 -9.25 0.27
CA LEU A 218 0.84 -9.82 1.51
C LEU A 218 0.09 -9.38 2.77
N ILE A 219 -0.55 -8.20 2.74
CA ILE A 219 -1.33 -7.68 3.87
C ILE A 219 -2.80 -8.11 3.74
N ILE A 220 -3.40 -7.89 2.58
CA ILE A 220 -4.85 -8.05 2.38
C ILE A 220 -5.26 -9.52 2.41
N ILE A 221 -4.52 -10.42 1.74
CA ILE A 221 -4.93 -11.82 1.62
C ILE A 221 -4.96 -12.53 2.99
N PRO A 222 -3.91 -12.44 3.84
CA PRO A 222 -3.95 -13.08 5.15
C PRO A 222 -5.04 -12.51 6.05
N LEU A 223 -5.21 -11.18 6.08
CA LEU A 223 -6.21 -10.53 6.91
C LEU A 223 -7.63 -10.89 6.49
N LEU A 224 -7.93 -10.87 5.18
CA LEU A 224 -9.23 -11.29 4.68
C LEU A 224 -9.46 -12.79 4.93
N THR A 225 -8.42 -13.62 4.76
CA THR A 225 -8.54 -15.06 5.04
C THR A 225 -8.89 -15.28 6.49
N GLN A 226 -8.16 -14.66 7.42
CA GLN A 226 -8.41 -14.76 8.87
C GLN A 226 -9.82 -14.28 9.22
N GLN A 227 -10.25 -13.11 8.75
CA GLN A 227 -11.58 -12.56 9.07
C GLN A 227 -12.72 -13.40 8.49
N LEU A 228 -12.62 -13.79 7.21
CA LEU A 228 -13.66 -14.58 6.55
C LEU A 228 -13.70 -16.01 7.06
N SER A 229 -12.54 -16.65 7.26
CA SER A 229 -12.51 -18.02 7.79
C SER A 229 -13.06 -18.08 9.20
N LYS A 230 -12.77 -17.08 10.04
CA LYS A 230 -13.30 -17.01 11.40
C LYS A 230 -14.83 -16.98 11.40
N GLU A 231 -15.41 -16.00 10.71
CA GLU A 231 -16.85 -15.73 10.79
C GLU A 231 -17.69 -16.77 10.05
N PHE A 232 -17.24 -17.21 8.86
CA PHE A 232 -18.04 -18.08 8.00
C PHE A 232 -17.80 -19.57 8.18
N LEU A 233 -16.62 -19.98 8.65
CA LEU A 233 -16.23 -21.40 8.71
C LEU A 233 -15.98 -21.86 10.15
N LEU A 234 -15.10 -21.18 10.87
CA LEU A 234 -14.57 -21.67 12.13
C LEU A 234 -15.54 -21.48 13.29
N LEU A 235 -16.14 -20.29 13.44
CA LEU A 235 -17.09 -20.04 14.52
C LEU A 235 -18.29 -21.01 14.51
N PRO A 236 -19.02 -21.21 13.40
CA PRO A 236 -20.13 -22.18 13.38
C PRO A 236 -19.64 -23.63 13.59
N LEU A 237 -18.47 -23.98 13.05
CA LEU A 237 -17.89 -25.33 13.22
C LEU A 237 -17.51 -25.61 14.67
N VAL A 238 -16.88 -24.64 15.35
CA VAL A 238 -16.48 -24.77 16.75
C VAL A 238 -17.71 -24.83 17.66
N GLU A 239 -18.74 -24.04 17.39
CA GLU A 239 -20.01 -24.08 18.11
C GLU A 239 -20.67 -25.47 18.03
N GLU A 240 -20.80 -26.03 16.83
CA GLU A 240 -21.39 -27.36 16.62
C GLU A 240 -20.54 -28.48 17.24
N PHE A 241 -19.21 -28.40 17.09
CA PHE A 241 -18.28 -29.38 17.65
C PHE A 241 -18.30 -29.37 19.19
N ARG A 242 -18.32 -28.19 19.83
CA ARG A 242 -18.36 -28.10 21.29
C ARG A 242 -19.73 -28.46 21.87
N ALA A 243 -20.81 -28.11 21.18
CA ALA A 243 -22.16 -28.50 21.58
C ALA A 243 -22.35 -30.03 21.54
N SER A 244 -21.81 -30.71 20.52
CA SER A 244 -21.92 -32.17 20.39
C SER A 244 -21.11 -32.95 21.43
N HIS A 245 -20.01 -32.38 21.95
CA HIS A 245 -19.12 -33.07 22.89
C HIS A 245 -19.31 -32.64 24.36
N ASN A 246 -20.34 -31.85 24.69
CA ASN A 246 -20.56 -31.28 26.03
C ASN A 246 -19.28 -30.63 26.60
N ALA A 247 -18.58 -29.86 25.77
CA ALA A 247 -17.31 -29.28 26.15
C ALA A 247 -17.47 -28.29 27.32
N GLU A 248 -16.40 -28.14 28.11
CA GLU A 248 -16.39 -27.20 29.23
C GLU A 248 -16.70 -25.77 28.77
N ILE A 249 -17.56 -25.07 29.52
CA ILE A 249 -17.99 -23.69 29.22
C ILE A 249 -16.78 -22.74 29.19
N PHE A 250 -15.83 -22.95 30.10
CA PHE A 250 -14.65 -22.11 30.30
C PHE A 250 -13.40 -22.82 29.76
N ILE A 251 -12.65 -22.16 28.89
CA ILE A 251 -11.37 -22.69 28.39
C ILE A 251 -10.23 -22.50 29.41
N ASN A 252 -10.31 -21.42 30.20
CA ASN A 252 -9.26 -21.04 31.15
C ASN A 252 -9.84 -20.67 32.52
N ASN A 253 -8.97 -20.65 33.53
CA ASN A 253 -9.37 -20.36 34.91
C ASN A 253 -9.78 -18.90 35.11
N ASP A 254 -9.25 -17.95 34.33
CA ASP A 254 -9.61 -16.54 34.46
C ASP A 254 -11.06 -16.30 34.03
N MET A 255 -11.48 -16.90 32.92
CA MET A 255 -12.88 -16.85 32.45
C MET A 255 -13.81 -17.45 33.49
N LYS A 256 -13.39 -18.54 34.14
CA LYS A 256 -14.13 -19.15 35.25
C LYS A 256 -14.23 -18.16 36.42
N GLN A 257 -13.10 -17.64 36.89
CA GLN A 257 -13.06 -16.70 38.01
C GLN A 257 -13.91 -15.45 37.75
N GLU A 258 -13.85 -14.90 36.54
CA GLU A 258 -14.64 -13.72 36.16
C GLU A 258 -16.14 -14.05 36.16
N ALA A 259 -16.55 -15.16 35.56
CA ALA A 259 -17.95 -15.59 35.59
C ALA A 259 -18.46 -15.82 37.01
N PHE A 260 -17.65 -16.43 37.88
CA PHE A 260 -17.99 -16.62 39.29
C PHE A 260 -18.11 -15.29 40.05
N ARG A 261 -17.19 -14.35 39.78
CA ARG A 261 -17.22 -13.02 40.38
C ARG A 261 -18.45 -12.23 39.97
N GLU A 262 -18.80 -12.24 38.68
CA GLU A 262 -20.00 -11.59 38.17
C GLU A 262 -21.27 -12.19 38.80
N LEU A 263 -21.34 -13.52 38.92
CA LEU A 263 -22.46 -14.20 39.57
C LEU A 263 -22.56 -13.84 41.06
N GLN A 264 -21.41 -13.78 41.76
CA GLN A 264 -21.36 -13.39 43.18
C GLN A 264 -21.82 -11.94 43.38
N ILE A 265 -21.36 -11.01 42.56
CA ILE A 265 -21.80 -9.60 42.62
C ILE A 265 -23.31 -9.49 42.42
N PHE A 266 -23.87 -10.29 41.52
CA PHE A 266 -25.31 -10.35 41.30
C PHE A 266 -26.06 -10.92 42.51
N GLU A 267 -25.56 -12.01 43.11
CA GLU A 267 -26.14 -12.60 44.33
C GLU A 267 -26.11 -11.62 45.50
N GLU A 268 -24.98 -10.96 45.73
CA GLU A 268 -24.81 -9.93 46.75
C GLU A 268 -25.76 -8.74 46.51
N GLY A 269 -25.93 -8.33 45.26
CA GLY A 269 -26.89 -7.30 44.86
C GLY A 269 -28.34 -7.68 45.17
N LEU A 270 -28.74 -8.93 44.89
CA LEU A 270 -30.08 -9.44 45.22
C LEU A 270 -30.30 -9.48 46.74
N LYS A 271 -29.31 -9.95 47.51
CA LYS A 271 -29.37 -9.96 48.98
C LYS A 271 -29.51 -8.55 49.53
N PHE A 272 -28.73 -7.60 49.01
CA PHE A 272 -28.78 -6.20 49.42
C PHE A 272 -30.16 -5.57 49.16
N GLN A 273 -30.72 -5.76 47.95
CA GLN A 273 -32.06 -5.25 47.62
C GLN A 273 -33.17 -5.88 48.49
N SER A 274 -33.01 -7.15 48.87
CA SER A 274 -33.90 -7.80 49.82
C SER A 274 -33.82 -7.17 51.21
N LEU A 275 -32.60 -6.84 51.70
CA LEU A 275 -32.41 -6.18 53.01
C LEU A 275 -32.97 -4.75 53.03
N LEU A 276 -32.97 -4.06 51.90
CA LEU A 276 -33.55 -2.73 51.75
C LEU A 276 -35.09 -2.71 51.66
N GLY A 277 -35.75 -3.88 51.60
CA GLY A 277 -37.21 -3.97 51.45
C GLY A 277 -37.72 -3.49 50.10
N GLN A 278 -36.84 -3.28 49.11
CA GLN A 278 -37.19 -2.82 47.76
C GLN A 278 -37.85 -3.91 46.92
N ILE A 279 -37.63 -5.17 47.29
CA ILE A 279 -38.28 -6.33 46.71
C ILE A 279 -39.01 -7.01 47.87
N SER A 280 -40.34 -7.03 47.82
CA SER A 280 -41.17 -7.71 48.83
C SER A 280 -40.70 -9.15 48.98
N ASN A 281 -40.26 -9.54 50.19
CA ASN A 281 -39.82 -10.88 50.62
C ASN A 281 -39.74 -11.87 49.45
N ILE A 282 -38.65 -11.83 48.69
CA ILE A 282 -38.44 -12.80 47.63
C ILE A 282 -38.39 -14.16 48.33
N SER A 283 -39.36 -15.03 48.04
CA SER A 283 -39.31 -16.43 48.49
C SER A 283 -37.92 -17.00 48.14
N PRO A 284 -37.27 -17.80 48.99
CA PRO A 284 -35.97 -18.39 48.67
C PRO A 284 -35.95 -19.08 47.30
N GLU A 285 -37.08 -19.62 46.86
CA GLU A 285 -37.26 -20.21 45.52
C GLU A 285 -37.13 -19.18 44.38
N ALA A 286 -37.66 -17.97 44.55
CA ALA A 286 -37.62 -16.93 43.53
C ALA A 286 -36.24 -16.26 43.43
N THR A 287 -35.46 -16.22 44.53
CA THR A 287 -34.04 -15.83 44.47
C THR A 287 -33.20 -16.87 43.74
N GLU A 288 -33.45 -18.15 44.00
CA GLU A 288 -32.74 -19.25 43.34
C GLU A 288 -33.02 -19.28 41.84
N LEU A 289 -34.28 -19.05 41.43
CA LEU A 289 -34.65 -18.95 40.02
C LEU A 289 -33.91 -17.82 39.30
N LYS A 290 -33.84 -16.62 39.89
CA LYS A 290 -33.09 -15.49 39.32
C LYS A 290 -31.60 -15.75 39.25
N LEU A 291 -31.04 -16.39 40.28
CA LEU A 291 -29.62 -16.75 40.30
C LEU A 291 -29.30 -17.79 39.21
N LYS A 292 -30.18 -18.77 39.03
CA LYS A 292 -30.06 -19.79 37.98
C LYS A 292 -30.18 -19.18 36.58
N GLU A 293 -31.11 -18.24 36.38
CA GLU A 293 -31.24 -17.51 35.12
C GLU A 293 -29.96 -16.74 34.80
N LYS A 294 -29.39 -16.02 35.78
CA LYS A 294 -28.11 -15.32 35.63
C LYS A 294 -26.95 -16.27 35.35
N ALA A 295 -26.90 -17.41 36.04
CA ALA A 295 -25.87 -18.42 35.81
C ALA A 295 -25.94 -19.00 34.38
N ASN A 296 -27.14 -19.22 33.83
CA ASN A 296 -27.32 -19.66 32.45
C ASN A 296 -26.91 -18.57 31.45
N GLU A 297 -27.27 -17.30 31.69
CA GLU A 297 -26.84 -16.17 30.85
C GLU A 297 -25.30 -16.08 30.79
N LEU A 298 -24.63 -16.16 31.94
CA LEU A 298 -23.17 -16.18 32.00
C LEU A 298 -22.59 -17.43 31.33
N ALA A 299 -23.24 -18.59 31.48
CA ALA A 299 -22.79 -19.82 30.80
C ALA A 299 -22.83 -19.67 29.27
N GLU A 300 -23.90 -19.09 28.71
CA GLU A 300 -24.00 -18.82 27.27
C GLU A 300 -22.96 -17.79 26.81
N GLU A 301 -22.79 -16.70 27.55
CA GLU A 301 -21.83 -15.65 27.24
C GLU A 301 -20.38 -16.17 27.22
N PHE A 302 -19.96 -16.89 28.27
CA PHE A 302 -18.61 -17.42 28.37
C PHE A 302 -18.39 -18.62 27.44
N SER A 303 -19.43 -19.40 27.13
CA SER A 303 -19.35 -20.43 26.08
C SER A 303 -19.08 -19.81 24.70
N TYR A 304 -19.77 -18.71 24.38
CA TYR A 304 -19.54 -17.96 23.15
C TYR A 304 -18.13 -17.34 23.11
N LYS A 305 -17.69 -16.65 24.18
CA LYS A 305 -16.33 -16.10 24.28
C LYS A 305 -15.27 -17.18 24.06
N SER A 306 -15.48 -18.37 24.62
CA SER A 306 -14.60 -19.52 24.46
C SER A 306 -14.57 -20.02 23.00
N ASN A 307 -15.73 -20.12 22.34
CA ASN A 307 -15.80 -20.51 20.92
C ASN A 307 -15.07 -19.51 20.02
N VAL A 308 -15.21 -18.21 20.31
CA VAL A 308 -14.52 -17.13 19.60
C VAL A 308 -13.00 -17.25 19.76
N ALA A 309 -12.51 -17.52 20.97
CA ALA A 309 -11.07 -17.67 21.23
C ALA A 309 -10.46 -18.86 20.48
N ILE A 310 -11.12 -20.02 20.49
CA ILE A 310 -10.67 -21.19 19.70
C ILE A 310 -10.68 -20.86 18.20
N SER A 311 -11.75 -20.22 17.73
CA SER A 311 -11.89 -19.82 16.33
C SER A 311 -10.80 -18.84 15.90
N ASN A 312 -10.36 -17.93 16.79
CA ASN A 312 -9.24 -17.03 16.52
C ASN A 312 -7.96 -17.81 16.23
N VAL A 313 -7.62 -18.81 17.06
CA VAL A 313 -6.39 -19.59 16.89
C VAL A 313 -6.35 -20.28 15.51
N PHE A 314 -7.45 -20.92 15.11
CA PHE A 314 -7.53 -21.56 13.80
C PHE A 314 -7.58 -20.55 12.65
N ALA A 315 -8.21 -19.39 12.84
CA ALA A 315 -8.26 -18.33 11.84
C ALA A 315 -6.88 -17.73 11.59
N ASP A 316 -6.11 -17.53 12.65
CA ASP A 316 -4.73 -17.03 12.57
C ASP A 316 -3.84 -18.05 11.86
N LEU A 317 -4.02 -19.36 12.12
CA LEU A 317 -3.32 -20.41 11.41
C LEU A 317 -3.64 -20.39 9.90
N LEU A 318 -4.92 -20.25 9.53
CA LEU A 318 -5.32 -20.12 8.13
C LEU A 318 -4.78 -18.84 7.49
N GLY A 319 -4.77 -17.72 8.22
CA GLY A 319 -4.14 -16.47 7.81
C GLY A 319 -2.64 -16.65 7.54
N LEU A 320 -1.94 -17.39 8.41
CA LEU A 320 -0.51 -17.71 8.25
C LEU A 320 -0.27 -18.61 7.03
N ILE A 321 -1.12 -19.62 6.81
CA ILE A 321 -1.06 -20.46 5.61
C ILE A 321 -1.29 -19.61 4.34
N ALA A 322 -2.25 -18.69 4.37
CA ALA A 322 -2.51 -17.79 3.25
C ALA A 322 -1.34 -16.84 3.00
N PHE A 323 -0.72 -16.30 4.05
CA PHE A 323 0.50 -15.49 3.94
C PHE A 323 1.63 -16.29 3.28
N ALA A 324 1.90 -17.50 3.77
CA ALA A 324 2.89 -18.39 3.16
C ALA A 324 2.54 -18.72 1.70
N GLY A 325 1.27 -18.96 1.40
CA GLY A 325 0.78 -19.17 0.04
C GLY A 325 1.07 -17.99 -0.89
N VAL A 326 0.86 -16.74 -0.43
CA VAL A 326 1.19 -15.54 -1.21
C VAL A 326 2.69 -15.43 -1.46
N VAL A 327 3.51 -15.67 -0.44
CA VAL A 327 4.98 -15.61 -0.57
C VAL A 327 5.49 -16.65 -1.57
N LEU A 328 4.98 -17.89 -1.50
CA LEU A 328 5.44 -18.99 -2.34
C LEU A 328 4.96 -18.87 -3.80
N THR A 329 3.75 -18.36 -4.02
CA THR A 329 3.17 -18.22 -5.37
C THR A 329 3.63 -16.95 -6.07
N ASN A 330 3.87 -15.85 -5.35
CA ASN A 330 4.23 -14.55 -5.92
C ASN A 330 5.73 -14.23 -5.80
N GLN A 331 6.60 -15.17 -6.19
CA GLN A 331 8.06 -15.00 -6.09
C GLN A 331 8.58 -13.77 -6.85
N GLN A 332 8.00 -13.47 -8.02
CA GLN A 332 8.34 -12.27 -8.79
C GLN A 332 8.01 -10.98 -8.04
N GLY A 333 6.85 -10.96 -7.36
CA GLY A 333 6.46 -9.86 -6.49
C GLY A 333 7.43 -9.68 -5.33
N ILE A 334 7.86 -10.77 -4.68
CA ILE A 334 8.83 -10.74 -3.59
C ILE A 334 10.19 -10.20 -4.06
N ILE A 335 10.68 -10.65 -5.22
CA ILE A 335 11.90 -10.12 -5.83
C ILE A 335 11.74 -8.63 -6.11
N ALA A 336 10.59 -8.20 -6.65
CA ALA A 336 10.31 -6.79 -6.90
C ALA A 336 10.28 -5.97 -5.60
N VAL A 337 9.67 -6.48 -4.53
CA VAL A 337 9.68 -5.84 -3.19
C VAL A 337 11.10 -5.70 -2.67
N LYS A 338 11.92 -6.76 -2.78
CA LYS A 338 13.33 -6.71 -2.40
C LYS A 338 14.08 -5.64 -3.20
N SER A 339 13.98 -5.65 -4.52
CA SER A 339 14.65 -4.67 -5.38
C SER A 339 14.18 -3.24 -5.12
N PHE A 340 12.88 -3.06 -4.82
CA PHE A 340 12.32 -1.76 -4.44
C PHE A 340 12.90 -1.28 -3.10
N LEU A 341 12.88 -2.13 -2.06
CA LEU A 341 13.48 -1.82 -0.76
C LEU A 341 14.98 -1.54 -0.86
N ASP A 342 15.71 -2.35 -1.62
CA ASP A 342 17.13 -2.13 -1.90
C ASP A 342 17.32 -0.75 -2.54
N SER A 343 16.56 -0.41 -3.59
CA SER A 343 16.67 0.89 -4.23
C SER A 343 16.37 2.05 -3.28
N MET A 344 15.37 1.92 -2.40
CA MET A 344 15.04 2.94 -1.40
C MET A 344 16.17 3.10 -0.37
N ILE A 345 16.75 1.99 0.11
CA ILE A 345 17.82 2.02 1.11
C ILE A 345 19.13 2.52 0.51
N TYR A 346 19.52 2.05 -0.67
CA TYR A 346 20.78 2.44 -1.32
C TYR A 346 20.79 3.90 -1.78
N ASN A 347 19.63 4.45 -2.16
CA ASN A 347 19.51 5.85 -2.55
C ASN A 347 19.61 6.84 -1.37
N LEU A 348 19.55 6.36 -0.13
CA LEU A 348 19.73 7.19 1.06
C LEU A 348 21.22 7.47 1.33
N SER A 349 21.52 8.61 1.97
CA SER A 349 22.86 8.86 2.49
C SER A 349 23.19 7.90 3.63
N ASP A 350 24.47 7.58 3.85
CA ASP A 350 24.89 6.69 4.93
C ASP A 350 24.48 7.21 6.32
N SER A 351 24.43 8.54 6.50
CA SER A 351 23.89 9.19 7.70
C SER A 351 22.39 8.97 7.88
N ALA A 352 21.59 9.03 6.81
CA ALA A 352 20.14 8.79 6.85
C ALA A 352 19.82 7.32 7.12
N LYS A 353 20.58 6.38 6.53
CA LYS A 353 20.46 4.95 6.84
C LYS A 353 20.69 4.69 8.33
N ALA A 354 21.78 5.25 8.89
CA ALA A 354 22.08 5.15 10.31
C ALA A 354 20.98 5.75 11.19
N PHE A 355 20.49 6.94 10.85
CA PHE A 355 19.42 7.61 11.57
C PHE A 355 18.11 6.80 11.57
N ILE A 356 17.68 6.27 10.42
CA ILE A 356 16.45 5.45 10.32
C ILE A 356 16.59 4.20 11.18
N ILE A 357 17.75 3.53 11.15
CA ILE A 357 17.98 2.34 11.97
C ILE A 357 17.88 2.72 13.46
N ILE A 358 18.59 3.75 13.91
CA ILE A 358 18.58 4.20 15.32
C ILE A 358 17.16 4.58 15.76
N MET A 359 16.45 5.39 14.97
CA MET A 359 15.10 5.84 15.27
C MET A 359 14.12 4.66 15.34
N LEU A 360 14.17 3.72 14.39
CA LEU A 360 13.32 2.54 14.40
C LEU A 360 13.61 1.68 15.64
N THR A 361 14.88 1.45 15.96
CA THR A 361 15.24 0.64 17.13
C THR A 361 14.81 1.33 18.43
N ASP A 362 14.97 2.64 18.56
CA ASP A 362 14.59 3.36 19.78
C ASP A 362 13.07 3.32 20.03
N ILE A 363 12.26 3.44 18.97
CA ILE A 363 10.79 3.36 19.06
C ILE A 363 10.29 1.97 19.45
N PHE A 364 10.83 0.90 18.84
CA PHE A 364 10.30 -0.46 19.02
C PHE A 364 10.97 -1.24 20.16
N VAL A 365 12.19 -0.87 20.51
CA VAL A 365 13.04 -1.63 21.43
C VAL A 365 13.31 -0.86 22.72
N GLY A 366 13.07 0.45 22.70
CA GLY A 366 13.23 1.29 23.87
C GLY A 366 12.35 0.83 25.05
N PHE A 367 12.94 0.85 26.24
CA PHE A 367 12.27 0.59 27.51
C PHE A 367 11.21 1.61 27.91
N HIS A 368 10.90 2.55 27.01
CA HIS A 368 10.08 3.71 27.32
C HIS A 368 8.60 3.39 27.49
N SER A 369 8.17 2.15 27.27
CA SER A 369 6.84 1.71 27.66
C SER A 369 6.78 0.23 28.01
N PRO A 370 7.15 -0.16 29.25
CA PRO A 370 6.84 -1.48 29.80
C PRO A 370 5.35 -1.82 29.63
N HIS A 371 4.51 -0.79 29.76
CA HIS A 371 3.07 -0.88 29.58
C HIS A 371 2.65 -1.19 28.13
N GLY A 372 3.39 -0.71 27.12
CA GLY A 372 3.12 -1.05 25.71
C GLY A 372 3.29 -2.54 25.46
N TRP A 373 4.35 -3.14 26.01
CA TRP A 373 4.56 -4.58 25.96
C TRP A 373 3.53 -5.37 26.76
N GLU A 374 3.09 -4.85 27.91
CA GLU A 374 2.00 -5.44 28.69
C GLU A 374 0.71 -5.51 27.88
N ILE A 375 0.28 -4.41 27.26
CA ILE A 375 -0.93 -4.36 26.44
C ILE A 375 -0.82 -5.33 25.25
N ILE A 376 0.33 -5.42 24.59
CA ILE A 376 0.55 -6.36 23.48
C ILE A 376 0.41 -7.81 23.97
N MET A 377 1.07 -8.16 25.07
CA MET A 377 1.07 -9.53 25.59
C MET A 377 -0.30 -9.94 26.14
N GLU A 378 -0.97 -9.06 26.89
CA GLU A 378 -2.35 -9.27 27.32
C GLU A 378 -3.29 -9.40 26.12
N GLY A 379 -3.15 -8.52 25.13
CA GLY A 379 -3.95 -8.53 23.91
C GLY A 379 -3.82 -9.85 23.15
N VAL A 380 -2.59 -10.34 22.97
CA VAL A 380 -2.31 -11.64 22.33
C VAL A 380 -2.87 -12.79 23.16
N ALA A 381 -2.64 -12.79 24.48
CA ALA A 381 -3.15 -13.84 25.37
C ALA A 381 -4.68 -13.92 25.32
N ASN A 382 -5.37 -12.78 25.42
CA ASN A 382 -6.83 -12.69 25.33
C ASN A 382 -7.34 -13.12 23.96
N HIS A 383 -6.69 -12.70 22.88
CA HIS A 383 -7.05 -13.10 21.52
C HIS A 383 -6.96 -14.62 21.31
N LEU A 384 -5.93 -15.27 21.87
CA LEU A 384 -5.74 -16.72 21.82
C LEU A 384 -6.56 -17.49 22.88
N GLY A 385 -7.24 -16.80 23.79
CA GLY A 385 -7.96 -17.42 24.92
C GLY A 385 -7.06 -18.02 26.00
N ILE A 386 -5.78 -17.63 26.03
CA ILE A 386 -4.80 -18.09 27.01
C ILE A 386 -4.87 -17.20 28.24
N GLN A 387 -4.83 -17.80 29.43
CA GLN A 387 -4.74 -17.09 30.70
C GLN A 387 -3.45 -16.22 30.75
N PRO A 388 -3.56 -14.87 30.84
CA PRO A 388 -2.39 -14.00 30.94
C PRO A 388 -1.63 -14.24 32.25
N ASN A 389 -0.52 -14.97 32.18
CA ASN A 389 0.35 -15.15 33.35
C ASN A 389 1.14 -13.86 33.61
N ARG A 390 0.69 -13.09 34.60
CA ARG A 390 1.32 -11.83 35.06
C ARG A 390 2.82 -11.97 35.30
N SER A 391 3.26 -13.06 35.94
CA SER A 391 4.67 -13.31 36.21
C SER A 391 5.48 -13.54 34.93
N ALA A 392 4.92 -14.27 33.96
CA ALA A 392 5.56 -14.50 32.66
C ALA A 392 5.62 -13.19 31.83
N ILE A 393 4.55 -12.39 31.85
CA ILE A 393 4.50 -11.08 31.19
C ILE A 393 5.55 -10.13 31.79
N PHE A 394 5.62 -10.02 33.12
CA PHE A 394 6.63 -9.18 33.77
C PHE A 394 8.05 -9.67 33.54
N LEU A 395 8.28 -10.99 33.54
CA LEU A 395 9.58 -11.56 33.18
C LEU A 395 9.97 -11.21 31.74
N PHE A 396 9.03 -11.30 30.80
CA PHE A 396 9.25 -10.93 29.40
C PHE A 396 9.59 -9.44 29.27
N ILE A 397 8.77 -8.56 29.87
CA ILE A 397 8.98 -7.10 29.84
C ILE A 397 10.32 -6.70 30.48
N ALA A 398 10.76 -7.42 31.51
CA ALA A 398 12.02 -7.16 32.20
C ALA A 398 13.26 -7.68 31.45
N THR A 399 13.13 -8.66 30.55
CA THR A 399 14.28 -9.33 29.93
C THR A 399 14.36 -9.11 28.43
N PHE A 400 13.26 -9.30 27.70
CA PHE A 400 13.25 -9.31 26.24
C PHE A 400 13.57 -7.95 25.63
N PRO A 401 12.94 -6.83 26.06
CA PRO A 401 13.31 -5.50 25.58
C PRO A 401 14.79 -5.16 25.84
N VAL A 402 15.34 -5.58 27.00
CA VAL A 402 16.77 -5.37 27.33
C VAL A 402 17.68 -6.07 26.35
N ILE A 403 17.43 -7.35 26.13
CA ILE A 403 18.26 -8.17 25.27
C ILE A 403 18.20 -7.61 23.84
N LEU A 404 16.99 -7.27 23.38
CA LEU A 404 16.77 -6.73 22.05
C LEU A 404 17.49 -5.37 21.88
N ASP A 405 17.42 -4.47 22.88
CA ASP A 405 18.09 -3.17 22.87
C ASP A 405 19.60 -3.33 22.77
N THR A 406 20.14 -4.26 23.55
CA THR A 406 21.58 -4.54 23.58
C THR A 406 22.07 -5.12 22.24
N ILE A 407 21.32 -6.05 21.64
CA ILE A 407 21.65 -6.64 20.34
C ILE A 407 21.62 -5.56 19.25
N PHE A 408 20.58 -4.72 19.21
CA PHE A 408 20.48 -3.66 18.21
C PHE A 408 21.56 -2.60 18.37
N LYS A 409 21.83 -2.13 19.60
CA LYS A 409 22.94 -1.20 19.88
C LYS A 409 24.28 -1.78 19.44
N TYR A 410 24.54 -3.07 19.71
CA TYR A 410 25.75 -3.74 19.26
C TYR A 410 25.85 -3.81 17.72
N TRP A 411 24.78 -4.21 17.04
CA TRP A 411 24.75 -4.27 15.57
C TRP A 411 24.94 -2.90 14.93
N ILE A 412 24.28 -1.86 15.46
CA ILE A 412 24.44 -0.47 14.99
C ILE A 412 25.88 0.01 15.19
N PHE A 413 26.44 -0.18 16.38
CA PHE A 413 27.81 0.22 16.68
C PHE A 413 28.81 -0.49 15.76
N ARG A 414 28.64 -1.81 15.55
CA ARG A 414 29.50 -2.57 14.63
C ARG A 414 29.34 -2.12 13.19
N TYR A 415 28.13 -1.81 12.76
CA TYR A 415 27.85 -1.34 11.40
C TYR A 415 28.47 0.03 11.14
N LEU A 416 28.27 1.00 12.05
CA LEU A 416 28.84 2.35 11.95
C LEU A 416 30.37 2.33 11.97
N ASN A 417 30.98 1.53 12.85
CA ASN A 417 32.45 1.37 12.90
C ASN A 417 33.05 0.85 11.60
N ARG A 418 32.29 0.09 10.80
CA ARG A 418 32.80 -0.48 9.55
C ARG A 418 32.77 0.50 8.37
N ILE A 419 31.93 1.54 8.43
CA ILE A 419 31.65 2.44 7.30
C ILE A 419 32.26 3.83 7.50
N SER A 420 32.30 4.35 8.73
CA SER A 420 32.90 5.66 9.01
C SER A 420 33.33 5.80 10.48
N PRO A 421 34.65 5.86 10.77
CA PRO A 421 35.17 6.11 12.12
C PRO A 421 34.70 7.45 12.72
N SER A 422 34.35 8.45 11.89
CA SER A 422 33.89 9.76 12.37
C SER A 422 32.44 9.75 12.86
N ALA A 423 31.57 8.91 12.28
CA ALA A 423 30.19 8.75 12.75
C ALA A 423 30.12 8.12 14.16
N VAL A 424 31.09 7.27 14.48
CA VAL A 424 31.25 6.63 15.79
C VAL A 424 31.65 7.65 16.86
N ALA A 425 32.52 8.60 16.51
CA ALA A 425 32.91 9.68 17.42
C ALA A 425 31.71 10.59 17.77
N THR A 426 30.82 10.86 16.81
CA THR A 426 29.59 11.62 17.06
C THR A 426 28.59 10.88 17.93
N LEU A 427 28.38 9.56 17.70
CA LEU A 427 27.49 8.74 18.55
C LEU A 427 28.03 8.63 19.99
N LYS A 428 29.35 8.47 20.16
CA LYS A 428 29.99 8.43 21.48
C LYS A 428 29.78 9.74 22.25
N ASN A 429 29.92 10.88 21.59
CA ASN A 429 29.68 12.20 22.18
C ASN A 429 28.20 12.53 22.45
N MET A 430 27.25 11.72 21.93
CA MET A 430 25.81 11.88 22.20
C MET A 430 25.28 10.93 23.28
N ASN A 431 26.03 9.85 23.57
CA ASN A 431 25.69 8.85 24.59
C ASN A 431 26.45 9.04 25.92
N GLU A 432 27.52 9.84 25.92
CA GLU A 432 28.07 10.49 27.13
C GLU A 432 27.24 11.75 27.44
#